data_AF-A0A8H2X5K1-F1
#
_entry.id   AF-A0A8H2X5K1-F1
#
_cell.length_a   1.000
_cell.length_b   1.000
_cell.length_c   1.000
_cell.angle_alpha   90.00
_cell.angle_beta   90.00
_cell.angle_gamma   90.00
#
_symmetry.space_group_name_H-M   'P 1'
#
loop_
_entity.id
_entity.type
_entity.pdbx_description
1 polymer ?
#
loop_
_entity_poly.entity_id
_entity_poly.type
_entity_poly.pdbx_seq_one_letter_code
_entity_poly.pdbx_strand_id
1 'polypeptide(L)'
;MSTSHDSHVLGGYKATLSNPNTSDEAKAHAQEVLANAGVDTTTNTTGGSEHDSRVLGGYKATLSNPHTSEGAKAHATEVLEKGTTSAPAGGDEHENRVLGGYKATLSNPNTGTEAKEHAKEVLAEAGAGTGDATSAHSEHDKHVLAGYKGVLAKDNTSEEAKEKARAVLSEAGALH
;
A
#
# COMPACT_ATOMS: atom_id res chain seq x y z
N MET A 1 -12.42 -9.55 17.89
CA MET A 1 -13.82 -9.17 17.62
C MET A 1 -14.16 -7.73 18.09
N SER A 2 -13.31 -7.01 18.84
CA SER A 2 -13.66 -5.66 19.34
C SER A 2 -13.41 -4.49 18.38
N THR A 3 -12.54 -4.63 17.39
CA THR A 3 -12.03 -3.48 16.58
C THR A 3 -13.13 -2.77 15.78
N SER A 4 -14.12 -3.51 15.28
CA SER A 4 -15.21 -2.93 14.50
C SER A 4 -16.18 -2.15 15.38
N HIS A 5 -16.48 -2.62 16.59
CA HIS A 5 -17.41 -1.94 17.50
C HIS A 5 -16.85 -0.57 17.90
N ASP A 6 -15.58 -0.53 18.28
CA ASP A 6 -14.91 0.70 18.72
C ASP A 6 -14.83 1.72 17.58
N SER A 7 -14.61 1.26 16.34
CA SER A 7 -14.63 2.12 15.15
C SER A 7 -16.00 2.76 14.89
N HIS A 8 -17.10 2.02 15.08
CA HIS A 8 -18.45 2.56 14.90
C HIS A 8 -18.82 3.55 16.00
N VAL A 9 -18.43 3.26 17.25
CA VAL A 9 -18.64 4.17 18.39
C VAL A 9 -17.91 5.50 18.17
N LEU A 10 -16.64 5.45 17.76
CA LEU A 10 -15.86 6.65 17.43
C LEU A 10 -16.46 7.40 16.22
N GLY A 11 -16.98 6.68 15.23
CA GLY A 11 -17.73 7.28 14.12
C GLY A 11 -18.99 8.03 14.59
N GLY A 12 -19.72 7.49 15.57
CA GLY A 12 -20.87 8.15 16.19
C GLY A 12 -20.51 9.47 16.87
N TYR A 13 -19.42 9.48 17.65
CA TYR A 13 -18.94 10.71 18.29
C TYR A 13 -18.48 11.77 17.27
N LYS A 14 -17.87 11.37 16.15
CA LYS A 14 -17.57 12.29 15.04
C LYS A 14 -18.85 12.91 14.46
N ALA A 15 -19.90 12.12 14.28
CA ALA A 15 -21.19 12.62 13.80
C ALA A 15 -21.81 13.63 14.78
N THR A 16 -21.65 13.42 16.09
CA THR A 16 -22.10 14.37 17.12
C THR A 16 -21.42 15.74 16.98
N LEU A 17 -20.13 15.78 16.64
CA LEU A 17 -19.39 17.03 16.42
C LEU A 17 -19.87 17.79 15.17
N SER A 18 -20.21 17.07 14.10
CA SER A 18 -20.66 17.65 12.83
C SER A 18 -22.13 18.05 12.82
N ASN A 19 -22.94 17.54 13.75
CA ASN A 19 -24.38 17.84 13.80
C ASN A 19 -24.62 19.26 14.35
N PRO A 20 -25.29 20.16 13.61
CA PRO A 20 -25.60 21.51 14.11
C PRO A 20 -26.63 21.51 15.25
N ASN A 21 -27.42 20.44 15.39
CA ASN A 21 -28.50 20.35 16.38
C ASN A 21 -28.08 19.69 17.71
N THR A 22 -26.80 19.36 17.89
CA THR A 22 -26.29 18.81 19.15
C THR A 22 -25.86 19.95 20.08
N SER A 23 -26.06 19.76 21.39
CA SER A 23 -25.67 20.74 22.39
C SER A 23 -24.14 20.82 22.54
N ASP A 24 -23.66 21.95 23.05
CA ASP A 24 -22.23 22.19 23.21
C ASP A 24 -21.61 21.25 24.23
N GLU A 25 -22.34 20.87 25.28
CA GLU A 25 -21.90 19.88 26.27
C GLU A 25 -21.72 18.49 25.63
N ALA A 26 -22.62 18.09 24.74
CA ALA A 26 -22.53 16.82 24.04
C ALA A 26 -21.35 16.80 23.06
N LYS A 27 -21.05 17.94 22.42
CA LYS A 27 -19.88 18.09 21.55
C LYS A 27 -18.58 18.06 22.35
N ALA A 28 -18.52 18.74 23.49
CA ALA A 28 -17.34 18.72 24.36
C ALA A 28 -17.01 17.30 24.83
N HIS A 29 -18.02 16.54 25.27
CA HIS A 29 -17.84 15.14 25.63
C HIS A 29 -17.41 14.26 24.45
N ALA A 30 -18.01 14.44 23.27
CA ALA A 30 -17.61 13.71 22.08
C ALA A 30 -16.14 13.98 21.69
N GLN A 31 -15.69 15.22 21.83
CA GLN A 31 -14.31 15.63 21.56
C GLN A 31 -13.33 14.99 22.56
N GLU A 32 -13.68 14.94 23.84
CA GLU A 32 -12.87 14.28 24.88
C GLU A 32 -12.72 12.78 24.62
N VAL A 33 -13.82 12.09 24.28
CA VAL A 33 -13.79 10.65 23.97
C VAL A 33 -12.93 10.36 22.74
N LEU A 34 -13.02 11.20 21.70
CA LEU A 34 -12.20 11.05 20.49
C LEU A 34 -10.72 11.33 20.76
N ALA A 35 -10.40 12.34 21.57
CA ALA A 35 -9.03 12.65 21.98
C ALA A 35 -8.41 11.53 22.81
N ASN A 36 -9.16 10.96 23.77
CA ASN A 36 -8.72 9.83 24.59
C ASN A 36 -8.49 8.57 23.75
N ALA A 37 -9.25 8.39 22.66
CA ALA A 37 -9.06 7.30 21.71
C ALA A 37 -7.94 7.56 20.69
N GLY A 38 -7.23 8.70 20.77
CA GLY A 38 -6.17 9.08 19.83
C GLY A 38 -6.67 9.39 18.42
N VAL A 39 -7.96 9.67 18.27
CA VAL A 39 -8.58 9.99 16.99
C VAL A 39 -8.45 11.49 16.74
N ASP A 40 -7.61 11.85 15.78
CA ASP A 40 -7.49 13.23 15.34
C ASP A 40 -8.79 13.67 14.64
N THR A 41 -9.50 14.61 15.27
CA THR A 41 -10.75 15.17 14.74
C THR A 41 -10.51 16.31 13.77
N THR A 42 -9.27 16.80 13.67
CA THR A 42 -8.88 17.88 12.74
C THR A 42 -8.69 17.37 11.31
N THR A 43 -8.48 16.07 11.14
CA THR A 43 -8.35 15.44 9.83
C THR A 43 -9.73 15.05 9.29
N ASN A 44 -10.46 16.02 8.75
CA ASN A 44 -11.62 15.78 7.90
C ASN A 44 -11.24 15.17 6.52
N THR A 45 -10.10 14.47 6.41
CA THR A 45 -9.44 14.22 5.13
C THR A 45 -9.07 12.77 4.86
N THR A 46 -9.29 11.83 5.78
CA THR A 46 -9.04 10.41 5.47
C THR A 46 -10.10 9.82 4.52
N GLY A 47 -11.27 10.46 4.41
CA GLY A 47 -12.30 10.15 3.40
C GLY A 47 -12.34 11.13 2.22
N GLY A 48 -11.60 12.25 2.29
CA GLY A 48 -11.56 13.28 1.25
C GLY A 48 -10.96 12.74 -0.04
N SER A 49 -9.86 11.98 0.04
CA SER A 49 -9.17 11.43 -1.13
C SER A 49 -10.05 10.55 -2.02
N GLU A 50 -10.87 9.66 -1.44
CA GLU A 50 -11.77 8.81 -2.22
C GLU A 50 -13.00 9.55 -2.74
N HIS A 51 -13.58 10.43 -1.92
CA HIS A 51 -14.73 11.23 -2.34
C HIS A 51 -14.34 12.17 -3.48
N ASP A 52 -13.19 12.83 -3.37
CA ASP A 52 -12.66 13.74 -4.39
C ASP A 52 -12.33 12.98 -5.66
N SER A 53 -11.72 11.79 -5.56
CA SER A 53 -11.47 10.92 -6.73
C SER A 53 -12.76 10.54 -7.48
N ARG A 54 -13.83 10.20 -6.75
CA ARG A 54 -15.14 9.86 -7.35
C ARG A 54 -15.80 11.09 -7.98
N VAL A 55 -15.73 12.24 -7.31
CA VAL A 55 -16.29 13.51 -7.79
C VAL A 55 -15.56 13.96 -9.07
N LEU A 56 -14.22 13.94 -9.08
CA LEU A 56 -13.42 14.25 -10.26
C LEU A 56 -13.70 13.26 -11.40
N GLY A 57 -13.90 11.98 -11.10
CA GLY A 57 -14.35 10.97 -12.07
C GLY A 57 -15.70 11.32 -12.71
N GLY A 58 -16.66 11.80 -11.92
CA GLY A 58 -17.96 12.27 -12.41
C GLY A 58 -17.87 13.48 -13.35
N TYR A 59 -17.00 14.44 -13.04
CA TYR A 59 -16.75 15.58 -13.93
C TYR A 59 -16.08 15.15 -15.25
N LYS A 60 -15.13 14.20 -15.21
CA LYS A 60 -14.56 13.60 -16.44
C LYS A 60 -15.64 12.91 -17.29
N ALA A 61 -16.55 12.17 -16.67
CA ALA A 61 -17.65 11.53 -17.40
C ALA A 61 -18.60 12.56 -18.04
N THR A 62 -18.81 13.70 -17.38
CA THR A 62 -19.62 14.82 -17.91
C THR A 62 -19.01 15.41 -19.17
N LEU A 63 -17.68 15.51 -19.25
CA LEU A 63 -16.96 15.97 -20.44
C LEU A 63 -17.06 14.98 -21.61
N SER A 64 -17.00 13.68 -21.32
CA SER A 64 -17.05 12.64 -22.36
C SER A 64 -18.46 12.35 -22.87
N ASN A 65 -19.50 12.72 -22.13
CA ASN A 65 -20.88 12.45 -22.51
C ASN A 65 -21.36 13.47 -23.57
N PRO A 66 -21.74 13.04 -24.79
CA PRO A 66 -22.21 13.95 -25.84
C PRO A 66 -23.57 14.60 -25.54
N HIS A 67 -24.32 14.10 -24.56
CA HIS A 67 -25.64 14.61 -24.18
C HIS A 67 -25.60 15.65 -23.03
N THR A 68 -24.43 16.09 -22.61
CA THR A 68 -24.29 17.14 -21.58
C THR A 68 -24.26 18.53 -22.22
N SER A 69 -24.76 19.53 -21.48
CA SER A 69 -24.76 20.91 -21.95
C SER A 69 -23.36 21.52 -21.88
N GLU A 70 -23.11 22.51 -22.75
CA GLU A 70 -21.83 23.23 -22.79
C GLU A 70 -21.52 23.94 -21.47
N GLY A 71 -22.54 24.46 -20.78
CA GLY A 71 -22.37 25.05 -19.44
C GLY A 71 -21.94 24.04 -18.37
N ALA A 72 -22.46 22.81 -18.43
CA ALA A 72 -22.06 21.74 -17.53
C ALA A 72 -20.62 21.28 -17.80
N LYS A 73 -20.22 21.21 -19.08
CA LYS A 73 -18.83 20.91 -19.47
C LYS A 73 -17.86 22.00 -19.03
N ALA A 74 -18.20 23.28 -19.21
CA ALA A 74 -17.36 24.39 -18.78
C ALA A 74 -17.08 24.34 -17.26
N HIS A 75 -18.13 24.12 -16.46
CA HIS A 75 -17.99 23.96 -15.01
C HIS A 75 -17.20 22.71 -14.63
N ALA A 76 -17.41 21.58 -15.33
CA ALA A 76 -16.64 20.36 -15.10
C ALA A 76 -15.14 20.58 -15.35
N THR A 77 -14.78 21.32 -16.41
CA THR A 77 -13.39 21.69 -16.70
C THR A 77 -12.80 22.57 -15.60
N GLU A 78 -13.53 23.60 -15.16
CA GLU A 78 -13.06 24.50 -14.09
C GLU A 78 -12.82 23.75 -12.77
N VAL A 79 -13.71 22.83 -12.40
CA VAL A 79 -13.56 22.02 -11.19
C VAL A 79 -12.38 21.04 -11.31
N LEU A 80 -12.18 20.43 -12.48
CA LEU A 80 -11.03 19.56 -12.72
C LEU A 80 -9.71 20.33 -12.67
N GLU A 81 -9.67 21.57 -13.19
CA GLU A 81 -8.49 22.43 -13.15
C GLU A 81 -8.15 22.88 -11.72
N LYS A 82 -9.17 23.21 -10.91
CA LYS A 82 -8.96 23.55 -9.50
C LYS A 82 -8.59 22.32 -8.65
N GLY A 83 -9.25 21.19 -8.89
CA GLY A 83 -9.08 19.94 -8.15
C GLY A 83 -7.82 19.16 -8.49
N THR A 84 -7.18 19.42 -9.63
CA THR A 84 -5.92 18.76 -10.01
C THR A 84 -4.67 19.38 -9.37
N THR A 85 -4.81 20.45 -8.58
CA THR A 85 -3.68 21.14 -7.94
C THR A 85 -3.09 20.38 -6.73
N SER A 86 -3.74 19.30 -6.29
CA SER A 86 -3.21 18.34 -5.32
C SER A 86 -2.78 17.04 -6.00
N ALA A 87 -1.52 17.05 -6.46
CA ALA A 87 -0.64 15.90 -6.73
C ALA A 87 -0.89 15.03 -7.97
N PRO A 88 -0.04 15.12 -9.02
CA PRO A 88 0.31 13.96 -9.83
C PRO A 88 1.30 13.08 -9.03
N ALA A 89 0.83 12.44 -7.96
CA ALA A 89 1.61 11.44 -7.21
C ALA A 89 1.05 10.01 -7.36
N GLY A 90 0.17 9.81 -8.35
CA GLY A 90 -0.42 8.50 -8.67
C GLY A 90 0.17 7.80 -9.89
N GLY A 91 1.14 8.42 -10.58
CA GLY A 91 1.84 7.79 -11.71
C GLY A 91 2.58 6.54 -11.26
N ASP A 92 3.30 6.66 -10.15
CA ASP A 92 4.21 5.60 -9.67
C ASP A 92 3.47 4.35 -9.19
N GLU A 93 2.32 4.47 -8.49
CA GLU A 93 1.61 3.29 -8.00
C GLU A 93 0.97 2.44 -9.10
N HIS A 94 0.37 3.10 -10.10
CA HIS A 94 -0.21 2.40 -11.23
C HIS A 94 0.88 1.72 -12.06
N GLU A 95 1.96 2.45 -12.34
CA GLU A 95 3.09 1.94 -13.10
C GLU A 95 3.79 0.78 -12.37
N ASN A 96 4.04 0.90 -11.06
CA ASN A 96 4.58 -0.18 -10.24
C ASN A 96 3.67 -1.42 -10.22
N ARG A 97 2.34 -1.24 -10.20
CA ARG A 97 1.39 -2.36 -10.27
C ARG A 97 1.41 -3.05 -11.62
N VAL A 98 1.49 -2.27 -12.70
CA VAL A 98 1.59 -2.79 -14.08
C VAL A 98 2.89 -3.56 -14.26
N LEU A 99 4.03 -2.99 -13.86
CA LEU A 99 5.34 -3.64 -13.91
C LEU A 99 5.39 -4.89 -13.02
N GLY A 100 4.75 -4.86 -11.85
CA GLY A 100 4.58 -6.04 -11.00
C GLY A 100 3.82 -7.17 -11.68
N GLY A 101 2.78 -6.85 -12.46
CA GLY A 101 2.05 -7.80 -13.29
C GLY A 101 2.93 -8.47 -14.35
N TYR A 102 3.74 -7.69 -15.07
CA TYR A 102 4.68 -8.25 -16.06
C TYR A 102 5.74 -9.13 -15.42
N LYS A 103 6.25 -8.79 -14.22
CA LYS A 103 7.15 -9.66 -13.45
C LYS A 103 6.48 -10.99 -13.10
N ALA A 104 5.22 -10.96 -12.66
CA ALA A 104 4.46 -12.17 -12.37
C ALA A 104 4.25 -13.06 -13.61
N THR A 105 4.04 -12.47 -14.78
CA THR A 105 4.00 -13.19 -16.06
C THR A 105 5.30 -13.94 -16.33
N LEU A 106 6.47 -13.36 -16.02
CA LEU A 106 7.75 -14.06 -16.19
C LEU A 106 7.92 -15.25 -15.25
N SER A 107 7.44 -15.13 -14.01
CA SER A 107 7.56 -16.19 -13.00
C SER A 107 6.52 -17.31 -13.15
N ASN A 108 5.41 -17.08 -13.84
CA ASN A 108 4.34 -18.07 -13.98
C ASN A 108 4.75 -19.20 -14.97
N PRO A 109 4.79 -20.47 -14.56
CA PRO A 109 5.13 -21.58 -15.46
C PRO A 109 4.08 -21.83 -16.55
N ASN A 110 2.84 -21.38 -16.35
CA ASN A 110 1.70 -21.62 -17.26
C ASN A 110 1.52 -20.52 -18.32
N THR A 111 2.39 -19.52 -18.38
CA THR A 111 2.33 -18.47 -19.40
C THR A 111 3.13 -18.86 -20.65
N GLY A 112 2.57 -18.56 -21.82
CA GLY A 112 3.20 -18.82 -23.11
C GLY A 112 4.47 -18.00 -23.32
N THR A 113 5.33 -18.48 -24.22
CA THR A 113 6.64 -17.87 -24.53
C THR A 113 6.49 -16.46 -25.07
N GLU A 114 5.53 -16.23 -25.98
CA GLU A 114 5.25 -14.91 -26.57
C GLU A 114 4.86 -13.87 -25.50
N ALA A 115 4.02 -14.27 -24.53
CA ALA A 115 3.61 -13.39 -23.43
C ALA A 115 4.78 -13.03 -22.51
N LYS A 116 5.74 -13.96 -22.33
CA LYS A 116 6.97 -13.71 -21.56
C LYS A 116 7.94 -12.80 -22.29
N GLU A 117 8.07 -12.92 -23.61
CA GLU A 117 8.92 -12.03 -24.40
C GLU A 117 8.40 -10.60 -24.34
N HIS A 118 7.10 -10.40 -24.58
CA HIS A 118 6.47 -9.08 -24.45
C HIS A 118 6.61 -8.51 -23.04
N ALA A 119 6.44 -9.34 -22.00
CA ALA A 119 6.65 -8.88 -20.62
C ALA A 119 8.09 -8.43 -20.34
N LYS A 120 9.10 -9.06 -20.97
CA LYS A 120 10.50 -8.62 -20.85
C LYS A 120 10.75 -7.29 -21.55
N GLU A 121 10.21 -7.10 -22.74
CA GLU A 121 10.35 -5.87 -23.51
C GLU A 121 9.79 -4.67 -22.74
N VAL A 122 8.57 -4.79 -22.20
CA VAL A 122 7.93 -3.74 -21.41
C VAL A 122 8.71 -3.43 -20.13
N LEU A 123 9.26 -4.45 -19.45
CA LEU A 123 10.08 -4.24 -18.25
C LEU A 123 11.44 -3.59 -18.57
N ALA A 124 12.02 -3.88 -19.74
CA ALA A 124 13.27 -3.29 -20.20
C ALA A 124 13.09 -1.82 -20.61
N GLU A 125 12.01 -1.52 -21.31
CA GLU A 125 11.65 -0.15 -21.71
C GLU A 125 11.36 0.75 -20.51
N ALA A 126 10.66 0.22 -19.51
CA ALA A 126 10.32 0.97 -18.29
C ALA A 126 11.51 1.21 -17.34
N GLY A 127 12.74 0.80 -17.70
CA GLY A 127 13.91 0.93 -16.81
C GLY A 127 13.83 0.09 -15.53
N ALA A 128 12.74 -0.67 -15.34
CA ALA A 128 12.58 -1.71 -14.33
C ALA A 128 13.33 -2.99 -14.73
N GLY A 129 14.49 -2.79 -15.37
CA GLY A 129 15.44 -3.81 -15.72
C GLY A 129 15.60 -4.70 -14.52
N THR A 130 15.32 -5.98 -14.74
CA THR A 130 15.39 -7.08 -13.80
C THR A 130 16.48 -6.83 -12.77
N GLY A 131 16.07 -6.21 -11.66
CA GLY A 131 16.87 -6.10 -10.46
C GLY A 131 17.19 -7.53 -10.12
N ASP A 132 18.43 -7.86 -10.41
CA ASP A 132 19.06 -9.14 -10.30
C ASP A 132 18.36 -10.05 -9.28
N ALA A 133 17.74 -11.11 -9.79
CA ALA A 133 17.17 -12.17 -8.98
C ALA A 133 18.24 -12.87 -8.10
N THR A 134 19.52 -12.46 -8.16
CA THR A 134 20.54 -12.86 -7.19
C THR A 134 20.57 -12.03 -5.89
N SER A 135 19.85 -10.91 -5.75
CA SER A 135 19.87 -10.15 -4.47
C SER A 135 18.83 -10.60 -3.44
N ALA A 136 17.73 -11.22 -3.87
CA ALA A 136 16.71 -11.76 -2.96
C ALA A 136 17.17 -13.03 -2.21
N HIS A 137 18.13 -13.76 -2.79
CA HIS A 137 18.83 -14.83 -2.09
C HIS A 137 19.76 -14.29 -0.99
N SER A 138 20.25 -13.05 -1.08
CA SER A 138 21.22 -12.52 -0.12
C SER A 138 20.65 -12.33 1.29
N GLU A 139 19.42 -11.81 1.43
CA GLU A 139 18.85 -11.54 2.77
C GLU A 139 18.32 -12.82 3.44
N HIS A 140 17.64 -13.68 2.68
CA HIS A 140 17.18 -14.96 3.19
C HIS A 140 18.37 -15.82 3.64
N ASP A 141 19.42 -15.91 2.82
CA ASP A 141 20.59 -16.71 3.15
C ASP A 141 21.36 -16.10 4.33
N LYS A 142 21.45 -14.77 4.46
CA LYS A 142 21.98 -14.10 5.67
C LYS A 142 21.18 -14.47 6.92
N HIS A 143 19.85 -14.45 6.86
CA HIS A 143 19.00 -14.79 8.00
C HIS A 143 19.11 -16.27 8.39
N VAL A 144 19.18 -17.16 7.41
CA VAL A 144 19.39 -18.59 7.62
C VAL A 144 20.74 -18.86 8.27
N LEU A 145 21.82 -18.26 7.76
CA LEU A 145 23.17 -18.39 8.33
C LEU A 145 23.24 -17.79 9.75
N ALA A 146 22.59 -16.65 9.99
CA ALA A 146 22.48 -16.07 11.33
C ALA A 146 21.73 -17.00 12.31
N GLY A 147 20.69 -17.69 11.83
CA GLY A 147 19.97 -18.71 12.59
C GLY A 147 20.88 -19.87 13.00
N TYR A 148 21.64 -20.43 12.06
CA TYR A 148 22.62 -21.49 12.35
C TYR A 148 23.72 -21.02 13.32
N LYS A 149 24.17 -19.77 13.22
CA LYS A 149 25.11 -19.17 14.18
C LYS A 149 24.49 -19.05 15.59
N GLY A 150 23.20 -18.74 15.67
CA GLY A 150 22.43 -18.71 16.92
C GLY A 150 22.25 -20.10 17.56
N VAL A 151 22.16 -21.17 16.76
CA VAL A 151 22.12 -22.55 17.26
C VAL A 151 23.43 -22.93 17.97
N LEU A 152 24.56 -22.44 17.47
CA LEU A 152 25.89 -22.66 18.08
C LEU A 152 26.12 -21.86 19.36
N ALA A 153 25.45 -20.72 19.52
CA ALA A 153 25.59 -19.85 20.68
C ALA A 153 24.72 -20.25 21.89
N LYS A 154 23.78 -21.19 21.70
CA LYS A 154 22.87 -21.64 22.76
C LYS A 154 23.37 -22.92 23.42
N ASP A 155 23.43 -22.91 24.75
CA ASP A 155 23.91 -24.05 25.55
C ASP A 155 22.90 -25.21 25.64
N ASN A 156 21.63 -24.96 25.29
CA ASN A 156 20.55 -25.94 25.38
C ASN A 156 20.25 -26.66 24.05
N THR A 157 21.11 -26.54 23.04
CA THR A 157 20.96 -27.21 21.75
C THR A 157 21.70 -28.56 21.75
N SER A 158 21.14 -29.55 21.05
CA SER A 158 21.75 -30.87 20.95
C SER A 158 23.05 -30.82 20.13
N GLU A 159 24.00 -31.69 20.45
CA GLU A 159 25.28 -31.78 19.75
C GLU A 159 25.09 -32.08 18.24
N GLU A 160 24.10 -32.90 17.90
CA GLU A 160 23.74 -33.20 16.50
C GLU A 160 23.26 -31.94 15.74
N ALA A 161 22.54 -31.03 16.41
CA ALA A 161 22.09 -29.78 15.82
C ALA A 161 23.25 -28.79 15.62
N LYS A 162 24.21 -28.77 16.55
CA LYS A 162 25.43 -27.95 16.44
C LYS A 162 26.34 -28.44 15.32
N GLU A 163 26.47 -29.74 15.13
CA GLU A 163 27.26 -30.31 14.03
C GLU A 163 26.68 -29.95 12.67
N LYS A 164 25.36 -30.11 12.49
CA LYS A 164 24.66 -29.71 11.25
C LYS A 164 24.79 -28.21 11.00
N ALA A 165 24.65 -27.38 12.03
CA ALA A 165 24.84 -25.93 11.91
C ALA A 165 26.27 -25.55 11.47
N ARG A 166 27.30 -26.24 11.99
CA ARG A 166 28.70 -26.04 11.57
C ARG A 166 28.93 -26.46 10.12
N ALA A 167 28.38 -27.60 9.70
CA ALA A 167 28.48 -28.08 8.33
C ALA A 167 27.90 -27.06 7.33
N VAL A 168 26.69 -26.55 7.60
CA VAL A 168 26.03 -25.55 6.76
C VAL A 168 26.79 -24.22 6.75
N LEU A 169 27.31 -23.76 7.88
CA LEU A 169 28.12 -22.54 7.96
C LEU A 169 29.48 -22.69 7.25
N SER A 170 30.07 -23.89 7.26
CA SER A 170 31.34 -24.19 6.59
C SER A 170 31.16 -24.27 5.08
N GLU A 171 30.09 -24.90 4.62
CA GLU A 171 29.74 -25.01 3.20
C GLU A 171 29.44 -23.62 2.60
N ALA A 172 28.79 -22.75 3.38
CA ALA A 172 28.50 -21.37 3.00
C ALA A 172 29.70 -20.41 3.14
N GLY A 173 30.87 -20.86 3.60
CA GLY A 173 32.07 -20.02 3.80
C GLY A 173 31.94 -18.95 4.89
N ALA A 174 30.96 -19.07 5.79
CA ALA A 174 30.67 -18.11 6.86
C ALA A 174 31.39 -18.41 8.18
N LEU A 175 32.30 -19.39 8.16
CA LEU A 175 33.13 -19.83 9.27
C LEU A 175 34.50 -19.13 9.17
N HIS A 176 34.62 -17.97 9.82
CA HIS A 176 35.88 -17.24 10.05
C HIS A 176 36.03 -16.96 11.55
#